data_AF-A0A9E1ZSU2-F1
#
_entry.id   AF-A0A9E1ZSU2-F1
#
_cell.length_a   1.000
_cell.length_b   1.000
_cell.length_c   1.000
_cell.angle_alpha   90.00
_cell.angle_beta   90.00
_cell.angle_gamma   90.00
#
_symmetry.space_group_name_H-M   'P 1'
#
loop_
_entity.id
_entity.type
_entity.pdbx_description
1 polymer ?
#
loop_
_entity_poly.entity_id
_entity_poly.type
_entity_poly.pdbx_seq_one_letter_code
_entity_poly.pdbx_strand_id
1 'polypeptide(L)'
;MKRKEPNHHKDYSFAEWENLPFKTKRDIWNNYWNPYQPDKGKRTRDAILNEFKRQHLPLVQKAVVIDYGYFGWGVGGISVIMPESSIRVPTEFASVMINKGVIQEKIDEKTVMVNWRYGGSKATFTLDTSEGNP
;
A
#
# COMPACT_ATOMS: atom_id res chain seq x y z
N MET A 1 22.43 11.60 -30.06
CA MET A 1 21.10 10.93 -30.21
C MET A 1 20.46 10.85 -28.84
N LYS A 2 19.47 11.70 -28.51
CA LYS A 2 18.72 11.55 -27.25
C LYS A 2 17.77 10.36 -27.43
N ARG A 3 18.02 9.23 -26.77
CA ARG A 3 17.03 8.14 -26.71
C ARG A 3 15.78 8.74 -26.05
N LYS A 4 14.66 8.81 -26.78
CA LYS A 4 13.34 9.02 -26.15
C LYS A 4 13.17 7.85 -25.19
N GLU A 5 13.26 8.10 -23.89
CA GLU A 5 12.89 7.09 -22.91
C GLU A 5 11.43 6.69 -23.18
N PRO A 6 11.09 5.39 -23.11
CA PRO A 6 9.72 4.98 -23.36
C PRO A 6 8.80 5.63 -22.32
N ASN A 7 7.68 6.20 -22.76
CA ASN A 7 6.69 6.75 -21.85
C ASN A 7 5.96 5.58 -21.16
N HIS A 8 6.32 5.31 -19.90
CA HIS A 8 5.79 4.20 -19.10
C HIS A 8 4.56 4.59 -18.26
N HIS A 9 3.94 5.74 -18.57
CA HIS A 9 2.81 6.31 -17.85
C HIS A 9 1.48 5.67 -18.28
N LYS A 10 1.30 4.39 -17.95
CA LYS A 10 0.06 3.64 -18.17
C LYS A 10 -0.26 2.73 -16.99
N ASP A 11 -1.45 2.13 -17.02
CA ASP A 11 -1.81 1.06 -16.11
C ASP A 11 -1.30 -0.30 -16.63
N TYR A 12 -0.96 -1.17 -15.69
CA TYR A 12 -0.40 -2.49 -15.90
C TYR A 12 -1.23 -3.51 -15.13
N SER A 13 -1.39 -4.71 -15.68
CA SER A 13 -1.78 -5.88 -14.90
C SER A 13 -0.68 -6.23 -13.88
N PHE A 14 -0.99 -7.08 -12.89
CA PHE A 14 0.02 -7.54 -11.93
C PHE A 14 1.18 -8.26 -12.63
N ALA A 15 0.89 -9.17 -13.56
CA ALA A 15 1.92 -9.92 -14.28
C ALA A 15 2.82 -9.01 -15.13
N GLU A 16 2.24 -8.00 -15.81
CA GLU A 16 3.05 -7.03 -16.53
C GLU A 16 3.91 -6.20 -15.57
N TRP A 17 3.34 -5.75 -14.44
CA TRP A 17 4.08 -5.00 -13.43
C TRP A 17 5.26 -5.80 -12.91
N GLU A 18 5.05 -7.05 -12.50
CA GLU A 18 6.08 -7.90 -11.90
C GLU A 18 7.31 -8.04 -12.82
N ASN A 19 7.07 -8.19 -14.13
CA ASN A 19 8.10 -8.33 -15.16
C ASN A 19 8.81 -7.01 -15.54
N LEU A 20 8.36 -5.85 -15.04
CA LEU A 20 9.06 -4.59 -15.30
C LEU A 20 10.42 -4.55 -14.57
N PRO A 21 11.48 -4.03 -15.23
CA PRO A 21 12.73 -3.71 -14.54
C PRO A 21 12.48 -2.76 -13.37
N PHE A 22 13.22 -2.94 -12.26
CA PHE A 22 13.09 -2.10 -11.09
C PHE A 22 13.25 -0.60 -11.40
N LYS A 23 14.17 -0.24 -12.31
CA LYS A 23 14.36 1.16 -12.74
C LYS A 23 13.07 1.76 -13.33
N THR A 24 12.30 0.97 -14.09
CA THR A 24 11.03 1.39 -14.69
C THR A 24 9.94 1.52 -13.63
N LYS A 25 9.80 0.53 -12.73
CA LYS A 25 8.89 0.64 -11.57
C LYS A 25 9.19 1.90 -10.77
N ARG A 26 10.49 2.20 -10.60
CA ARG A 26 10.97 3.38 -9.90
C ARG A 26 10.72 4.70 -10.62
N ASP A 27 10.64 4.69 -11.94
CA ASP A 27 10.23 5.88 -12.67
C ASP A 27 8.73 6.13 -12.49
N ILE A 28 7.93 5.08 -12.63
CA ILE A 28 6.47 5.13 -12.49
C ILE A 28 6.04 5.65 -11.11
N TRP A 29 6.58 5.10 -10.03
CA TRP A 29 6.16 5.49 -8.68
C TRP A 29 6.51 6.94 -8.30
N ASN A 30 7.42 7.59 -9.05
CA ASN A 30 8.03 8.88 -8.73
C ASN A 30 7.44 9.98 -9.63
N ASN A 31 7.14 9.62 -10.88
CA ASN A 31 6.77 10.56 -11.92
C ASN A 31 5.33 10.36 -12.44
N TYR A 32 4.72 9.19 -12.24
CA TYR A 32 3.36 8.91 -12.70
C TYR A 32 2.35 8.77 -11.57
N TRP A 33 2.67 7.99 -10.55
CA TRP A 33 1.83 7.84 -9.37
C TRP A 33 1.92 9.11 -8.53
N ASN A 34 0.78 9.78 -8.35
CA ASN A 34 0.72 11.07 -7.68
C ASN A 34 -0.43 11.08 -6.67
N PRO A 35 -0.19 11.38 -5.38
CA PRO A 35 -1.26 11.47 -4.38
C PRO A 35 -2.33 12.51 -4.72
N TYR A 36 -1.98 13.56 -5.48
CA TYR A 36 -2.92 14.59 -5.94
C TYR A 36 -3.69 14.18 -7.22
N GLN A 37 -3.34 13.04 -7.83
CA GLN A 37 -4.05 12.44 -8.96
C GLN A 37 -4.25 10.94 -8.71
N PRO A 38 -5.08 10.56 -7.72
CA PRO A 38 -5.19 9.20 -7.21
C PRO A 38 -5.73 8.17 -8.21
N ASP A 39 -6.29 8.60 -9.34
CA ASP A 39 -6.73 7.71 -10.42
C ASP A 39 -5.55 7.18 -11.26
N LYS A 40 -4.47 7.95 -11.39
CA LYS A 40 -3.31 7.55 -12.20
C LYS A 40 -2.60 6.36 -11.59
N GLY A 41 -2.57 5.21 -12.27
CA GLY A 41 -1.95 4.01 -11.73
C GLY A 41 -2.86 3.19 -10.83
N LYS A 42 -4.12 3.62 -10.62
CA LYS A 42 -5.02 2.98 -9.64
C LYS A 42 -5.23 1.51 -9.96
N ARG A 43 -5.47 1.14 -11.23
CA ARG A 43 -5.66 -0.26 -11.61
C ARG A 43 -4.44 -1.12 -11.32
N THR A 44 -3.24 -0.60 -11.55
CA THR A 44 -1.99 -1.30 -11.22
C THR A 44 -1.86 -1.49 -9.72
N ARG A 45 -2.12 -0.43 -8.92
CA ARG A 45 -2.06 -0.47 -7.46
C ARG A 45 -3.07 -1.45 -6.88
N ASP A 46 -4.31 -1.44 -7.37
CA ASP A 46 -5.36 -2.37 -6.98
C ASP A 46 -4.97 -3.81 -7.33
N ALA A 47 -4.37 -4.05 -8.51
CA ALA A 47 -3.89 -5.37 -8.90
C ALA A 47 -2.78 -5.88 -7.97
N ILE A 48 -1.83 -5.01 -7.60
CA ILE A 48 -0.78 -5.32 -6.61
C ILE A 48 -1.38 -5.63 -5.25
N LEU A 49 -2.33 -4.82 -4.78
CA LEU A 49 -3.00 -5.00 -3.49
C LEU A 49 -3.80 -6.31 -3.42
N ASN A 50 -4.56 -6.61 -4.47
CA ASN A 50 -5.36 -7.83 -4.54
C ASN A 50 -4.47 -9.08 -4.58
N GLU A 51 -3.38 -9.02 -5.33
CA GLU A 51 -2.42 -10.12 -5.37
C GLU A 51 -1.69 -10.30 -4.04
N PHE A 52 -1.33 -9.20 -3.36
CA PHE A 52 -0.78 -9.25 -2.00
C PHE A 52 -1.75 -9.96 -1.04
N LYS A 53 -3.03 -9.57 -1.04
CA LYS A 53 -4.09 -10.18 -0.21
C LYS A 53 -4.23 -11.68 -0.52
N ARG A 54 -4.23 -12.05 -1.80
CA ARG A 54 -4.34 -13.44 -2.26
C ARG A 54 -3.18 -14.30 -1.75
N GLN A 55 -1.94 -13.81 -1.87
CA GLN A 55 -0.75 -14.55 -1.47
C GLN A 55 -0.52 -14.60 0.05
N HIS A 56 -1.10 -13.66 0.80
CA HIS A 56 -0.91 -13.53 2.25
C HIS A 56 -2.21 -13.73 3.03
N LEU A 57 -3.08 -14.64 2.59
CA LEU A 57 -4.40 -14.88 3.19
C LEU A 57 -4.38 -15.04 4.73
N PRO A 58 -3.42 -15.77 5.36
CA PRO A 58 -3.35 -15.87 6.82
C PRO A 58 -3.07 -14.53 7.53
N LEU A 59 -2.38 -13.61 6.86
CA LEU A 59 -2.14 -12.26 7.35
C LEU A 59 -3.39 -11.40 7.15
N VAL A 60 -4.07 -11.52 6.01
CA VAL A 60 -5.34 -10.82 5.71
C VAL A 60 -6.40 -11.09 6.77
N GLN A 61 -6.56 -12.35 7.18
CA GLN A 61 -7.53 -12.75 8.21
C GLN A 61 -7.28 -12.12 9.59
N LYS A 62 -6.06 -11.65 9.84
CA LYS A 62 -5.65 -11.05 11.12
C LYS A 62 -5.53 -9.53 11.05
N ALA A 63 -5.41 -8.97 9.86
CA ALA A 63 -5.26 -7.54 9.68
C ALA A 63 -6.61 -6.84 9.88
N VAL A 64 -6.57 -5.70 10.55
CA VAL A 64 -7.74 -4.82 10.70
C VAL A 64 -7.96 -4.02 9.42
N VAL A 65 -6.86 -3.62 8.77
CA VAL A 65 -6.89 -2.88 7.50
C VAL A 65 -5.76 -3.37 6.60
N ILE A 66 -6.08 -3.58 5.32
CA ILE A 66 -5.10 -3.76 4.24
C ILE A 66 -5.55 -2.94 3.05
N ASP A 67 -4.80 -1.88 2.78
CA ASP A 67 -5.12 -0.93 1.72
C ASP A 67 -3.85 -0.41 1.03
N TYR A 68 -3.99 0.18 -0.16
CA TYR A 68 -2.94 0.93 -0.81
C TYR A 68 -3.16 2.41 -0.56
N GLY A 69 -2.17 3.08 0.02
CA GLY A 69 -2.23 4.52 0.27
C GLY A 69 -0.91 5.22 0.02
N TYR A 70 -0.90 6.52 0.31
CA TYR A 70 0.31 7.33 0.35
C TYR A 70 0.59 7.71 1.80
N PHE A 71 1.86 7.64 2.20
CA PHE A 71 2.30 8.00 3.55
C PHE A 71 3.53 8.93 3.51
N GLY A 72 3.70 9.73 4.57
CA GLY A 72 4.78 10.72 4.67
C GLY A 72 4.76 11.74 3.51
N TRP A 73 5.90 11.92 2.85
CA TRP A 73 6.12 12.85 1.72
C TRP A 73 5.51 12.37 0.39
N GLY A 74 4.38 11.66 0.42
CA GLY A 74 3.72 11.13 -0.77
C GLY A 74 4.33 9.82 -1.30
N VAL A 75 4.94 9.02 -0.43
CA VAL A 75 5.42 7.67 -0.80
C VAL A 75 4.23 6.72 -0.87
N GLY A 76 3.97 6.15 -2.04
CA GLY A 76 2.91 5.16 -2.24
C GLY A 76 3.32 3.76 -1.75
N GLY A 77 2.42 3.07 -1.07
CA GLY A 77 2.65 1.71 -0.62
C GLY A 77 1.43 1.04 0.00
N ILE A 78 1.60 -0.22 0.41
CA ILE A 78 0.57 -0.99 1.08
C ILE A 78 0.62 -0.69 2.58
N SER A 79 -0.50 -0.26 3.14
CA SER A 79 -0.69 -0.11 4.59
C SER A 79 -1.33 -1.39 5.13
N VAL A 80 -0.73 -1.94 6.19
CA VAL A 80 -1.26 -3.12 6.90
C VAL A 80 -1.36 -2.80 8.38
N ILE A 81 -2.57 -2.66 8.91
CA ILE A 81 -2.82 -2.42 10.34
C ILE A 81 -3.11 -3.73 11.03
N MET A 82 -2.27 -4.07 12.02
CA MET A 82 -2.41 -5.28 12.83
C MET A 82 -2.89 -4.96 14.24
N PRO A 83 -3.67 -5.85 14.86
CA PRO A 83 -4.05 -5.70 16.26
C PRO A 83 -2.85 -5.86 17.21
N GLU A 84 -1.82 -6.60 16.79
CA GLU A 84 -0.68 -6.95 17.65
C GLU A 84 0.67 -6.73 16.94
N SER A 85 1.68 -6.35 17.73
CA SER A 85 3.05 -6.13 17.24
C SER A 85 3.75 -7.43 16.85
N SER A 86 3.38 -8.55 17.47
CA SER A 86 3.95 -9.90 17.30
C SER A 86 3.78 -10.45 15.87
N ILE A 87 2.69 -10.08 15.18
CA ILE A 87 2.37 -10.63 13.87
C ILE A 87 3.31 -10.04 12.82
N ARG A 88 4.07 -10.90 12.15
CA ARG A 88 5.03 -10.46 11.13
C ARG A 88 4.31 -10.03 9.85
N VAL A 89 4.73 -8.89 9.32
CA VAL A 89 4.28 -8.34 8.03
C VAL A 89 5.54 -8.08 7.21
N PRO A 90 5.59 -8.53 5.93
CA PRO A 90 6.71 -8.22 5.04
C PRO A 90 6.94 -6.71 4.95
N THR A 91 8.14 -6.29 4.53
CA THR A 91 8.48 -4.88 4.35
C THR A 91 8.23 -4.39 2.92
N GLU A 92 8.08 -5.32 1.98
CA GLU A 92 7.89 -5.05 0.56
C GLU A 92 7.10 -6.18 -0.10
N PHE A 93 6.43 -5.86 -1.21
CA PHE A 93 5.80 -6.80 -2.11
C PHE A 93 5.76 -6.22 -3.52
N ALA A 94 6.16 -7.01 -4.53
CA ALA A 94 6.22 -6.57 -5.93
C ALA A 94 6.96 -5.22 -6.14
N SER A 95 8.06 -5.02 -5.40
CA SER A 95 8.83 -3.76 -5.37
C SER A 95 8.06 -2.54 -4.84
N VAL A 96 6.94 -2.73 -4.14
CA VAL A 96 6.20 -1.68 -3.42
C VAL A 96 6.45 -1.86 -1.92
N MET A 97 6.63 -0.75 -1.21
CA MET A 97 6.83 -0.77 0.24
C MET A 97 5.54 -1.18 0.98
N ILE A 98 5.71 -1.91 2.07
CA ILE A 98 4.63 -2.21 3.02
C ILE A 98 4.91 -1.50 4.35
N ASN A 99 3.99 -0.60 4.71
CA ASN A 99 4.00 0.07 6.00
C ASN A 99 3.09 -0.68 6.99
N LYS A 100 3.71 -1.29 8.01
CA LYS A 100 2.97 -1.96 9.08
C LYS A 100 2.56 -0.92 10.14
N GLY A 101 1.28 -0.87 10.46
CA GLY A 101 0.73 -0.22 11.64
C GLY A 101 0.38 -1.25 12.72
N VAL A 102 0.55 -0.87 13.99
CA VAL A 102 0.09 -1.67 15.14
C VAL A 102 -0.85 -0.82 15.98
N ILE A 103 -2.05 -1.34 16.26
CA ILE A 103 -2.99 -0.67 17.15
C ILE A 103 -2.38 -0.59 18.55
N GLN A 104 -2.37 0.62 19.13
CA GLN A 104 -1.92 0.87 20.49
C GLN A 104 -3.10 1.06 21.44
N GLU A 105 -4.13 1.74 20.95
CA GLU A 105 -5.28 2.16 21.76
C GLU A 105 -6.50 2.30 20.86
N LYS A 106 -7.67 1.93 21.37
CA LYS A 106 -8.95 2.24 20.74
C LYS A 106 -9.46 3.54 21.35
N ILE A 107 -9.64 4.57 20.51
CA ILE A 107 -10.08 5.90 20.95
C ILE A 107 -11.61 5.93 21.03
N ASP A 108 -12.26 5.40 19.99
CA ASP A 108 -13.71 5.24 19.92
C ASP A 108 -14.06 4.03 19.04
N GLU A 109 -15.34 3.84 18.70
CA GLU A 109 -15.80 2.72 17.89
C GLU A 109 -15.16 2.63 16.50
N LYS A 110 -14.78 3.76 15.90
CA LYS A 110 -14.25 3.88 14.55
C LYS A 110 -12.82 4.41 14.50
N THR A 111 -12.27 4.90 15.60
CA THR A 111 -10.94 5.51 15.63
C THR A 111 -9.98 4.73 16.51
N VAL A 112 -8.81 4.43 15.97
CA VAL A 112 -7.71 3.76 16.69
C VAL A 112 -6.45 4.59 16.63
N MET A 113 -5.64 4.53 17.68
CA MET A 113 -4.27 5.03 17.67
C MET A 113 -3.36 3.95 17.11
N VAL A 114 -2.63 4.25 16.04
CA VAL A 114 -1.75 3.31 15.35
C VAL A 114 -0.32 3.77 15.48
N ASN A 115 0.56 2.86 15.90
CA ASN A 115 2.00 3.05 15.83
C ASN A 115 2.53 2.47 14.51
N TRP A 116 3.01 3.33 13.63
CA TRP A 116 3.50 2.95 12.31
C TRP A 116 4.99 2.62 12.31
N ARG A 117 5.36 1.56 11.57
CA ARG A 117 6.77 1.20 11.32
C ARG A 117 7.52 2.33 10.63
N TYR A 118 6.94 2.91 9.58
CA TYR A 118 7.49 4.07 8.88
C TYR A 118 6.74 5.34 9.26
N GLY A 119 7.49 6.42 9.53
CA GLY A 119 6.98 7.69 10.05
C GLY A 119 7.13 7.86 11.56
N GLY A 120 7.43 6.77 12.30
CA GLY A 120 7.83 6.79 13.72
C GLY A 120 6.84 7.43 14.69
N SER A 121 5.63 7.73 14.21
CA SER A 121 4.67 8.58 14.91
C SER A 121 3.39 7.80 15.15
N LYS A 122 2.87 7.94 16.37
CA LYS A 122 1.51 7.54 16.67
C LYS A 122 0.58 8.45 15.89
N ALA A 123 -0.32 7.88 15.09
CA ALA A 123 -1.32 8.62 14.35
C ALA A 123 -2.68 8.01 14.59
N THR A 124 -3.70 8.86 14.65
CA THR A 124 -5.09 8.42 14.65
C THR A 124 -5.46 7.91 13.27
N PHE A 125 -6.15 6.78 13.24
CA PHE A 125 -6.64 6.16 12.01
C PHE A 125 -8.12 5.86 12.18
N THR A 126 -8.93 6.31 11.21
CA THR A 126 -10.35 6.01 11.16
C THR A 126 -10.54 4.71 10.39
N LEU A 127 -11.05 3.70 11.07
CA LEU A 127 -11.50 2.46 10.47
C LEU A 127 -12.69 2.79 9.57
N ASP A 128 -12.48 2.70 8.26
CA ASP A 128 -13.57 2.84 7.31
C ASP A 128 -14.52 1.64 7.51
N THR A 129 -15.70 1.93 8.02
CA THR A 129 -16.76 0.95 8.30
C THR A 129 -17.80 0.97 7.17
N SER A 130 -17.35 1.24 5.95
CA SER A 130 -18.16 1.09 4.75
C SER A 130 -18.34 -0.40 4.43
N GLU A 131 -19.35 -0.97 5.09
CA GLU A 131 -20.23 -2.08 4.67
C GLU A 131 -19.61 -3.46 4.34
N GLY A 132 -19.95 -4.43 5.21
CA GLY A 132 -20.45 -5.74 4.80
C GLY A 132 -19.54 -6.60 3.94
N ASN A 133 -18.76 -7.48 4.59
CA ASN A 133 -18.46 -8.77 3.96
C ASN A 133 -19.80 -9.49 3.67
N PRO A 134 -20.05 -9.97 2.44
CA PRO A 134 -21.10 -10.97 2.22
C PRO A 134 -20.79 -12.28 2.97
#